data_AF-A0A352X1W1-F1
#
_entry.id   AF-A0A352X1W1-F1
#
_cell.length_a   1.000
_cell.length_b   1.000
_cell.length_c   1.000
_cell.angle_alpha   90.00
_cell.angle_beta   90.00
_cell.angle_gamma   90.00
#
_symmetry.space_group_name_H-M   'P 1'
#
loop_
_entity.id
_entity.type
_entity.pdbx_description
1 polymer ?
#
loop_
_entity_poly.entity_id
_entity_poly.type
_entity_poly.pdbx_seq_one_letter_code
_entity_poly.pdbx_strand_id
1 'polypeptide(L)'
;LDGVVCSPLEAGKVHDTCGHSFLTVTPGVRFADGDIGDQKRVMTPKAAKEIGSDYIVVGRPITAAKDPVAAYRRCVDEFVG
;
A
#
# COMPACT_ATOMS: atom_id res chain seq x y z
N LEU A 1 10.06 17.93 -7.86
CA LEU A 1 9.25 16.70 -7.88
C LEU A 1 8.82 16.45 -6.46
N ASP A 2 7.54 16.13 -6.24
CA ASP A 2 6.94 16.04 -4.89
C ASP A 2 6.98 14.61 -4.30
N GLY A 3 7.29 13.61 -5.12
CA GLY A 3 7.37 12.21 -4.68
C GLY A 3 7.69 11.22 -5.80
N VAL A 4 7.63 9.93 -5.46
CA VAL A 4 7.90 8.81 -6.37
C VAL A 4 6.91 7.66 -6.19
N VAL A 5 6.63 6.95 -7.28
CA VAL A 5 5.97 5.65 -7.23
C VAL A 5 7.05 4.58 -7.14
N CYS A 6 7.11 3.85 -6.02
CA CYS A 6 8.12 2.83 -5.79
C CYS A 6 7.51 1.56 -5.21
N SER A 7 8.29 0.47 -5.18
CA SER A 7 7.86 -0.69 -4.42
C SER A 7 7.94 -0.37 -2.91
N PRO A 8 7.15 -1.05 -2.07
CA PRO A 8 7.17 -0.76 -0.65
C PRO A 8 8.53 -1.03 0.01
N LEU A 9 9.31 -1.98 -0.51
CA LEU A 9 10.66 -2.29 -0.02
C LEU A 9 11.66 -1.15 -0.25
N GLU A 10 11.32 -0.19 -1.11
CA GLU A 10 12.15 0.96 -1.45
C GLU A 10 11.71 2.23 -0.71
N ALA A 11 10.49 2.27 -0.16
CA ALA A 11 9.92 3.48 0.45
C ALA A 11 10.79 4.00 1.61
N GLY A 12 11.20 3.13 2.54
CA GLY A 12 12.09 3.51 3.64
C GLY A 12 13.44 4.08 3.15
N LYS A 13 14.06 3.45 2.15
CA LYS A 13 15.34 3.93 1.58
C LYS A 13 15.19 5.27 0.87
N VAL A 14 14.05 5.49 0.22
CA VAL A 14 13.72 6.77 -0.42
C VAL A 14 13.60 7.86 0.64
N HIS A 15 12.93 7.58 1.77
CA HIS A 15 12.83 8.55 2.87
C HIS A 15 14.19 8.84 3.52
N ASP A 16 15.03 7.83 3.71
CA ASP A 16 16.39 8.02 4.23
C ASP A 16 17.26 8.91 3.33
N THR A 17 17.04 8.85 2.01
CA THR A 17 17.87 9.57 1.02
C THR A 17 17.30 10.94 0.64
N CYS A 18 15.97 11.02 0.47
CA CYS A 18 15.27 12.19 -0.08
C CYS A 18 14.55 13.01 1.00
N GLY A 19 14.50 12.52 2.24
CA GLY A 19 13.83 13.16 3.37
C GLY A 19 12.34 12.82 3.46
N HIS A 20 11.78 12.96 4.66
CA HIS A 20 10.38 12.62 4.97
C HIS A 20 9.33 13.50 4.27
N SER A 21 9.74 14.60 3.64
CA SER A 21 8.84 15.42 2.82
C SER A 21 8.63 14.87 1.41
N PHE A 22 9.38 13.83 1.02
CA PHE A 22 9.33 13.26 -0.32
C PHE A 22 8.33 12.09 -0.35
N LEU A 23 7.20 12.29 -1.02
CA LEU A 23 6.08 11.36 -0.94
C LEU A 23 6.38 10.02 -1.60
N THR A 24 6.03 8.92 -0.94
CA THR A 24 6.11 7.56 -1.49
C THR A 24 4.73 6.99 -1.75
N VAL A 25 4.48 6.62 -3.01
CA VAL A 25 3.23 5.98 -3.45
C VAL A 25 3.51 4.53 -3.80
N THR A 26 2.90 3.61 -3.07
CA THR A 26 3.19 2.17 -3.19
C THR A 26 2.00 1.38 -3.77
N PRO A 27 2.11 0.89 -5.01
CA PRO A 27 1.10 0.02 -5.61
C PRO A 27 1.32 -1.45 -5.21
N GLY A 28 0.32 -2.29 -5.49
CA GLY A 28 0.42 -3.74 -5.29
C GLY A 28 -0.03 -4.24 -3.90
N VAL A 29 -0.81 -3.42 -3.19
CA VAL A 29 -1.33 -3.78 -1.86
C VAL A 29 -2.51 -4.77 -1.97
N ARG A 30 -2.55 -5.77 -1.09
CA ARG A 30 -3.61 -6.79 -0.95
C ARG A 30 -3.88 -7.09 0.52
N PHE A 31 -5.08 -7.54 0.84
CA PHE A 31 -5.38 -8.07 2.17
C PHE A 31 -4.67 -9.40 2.42
N ALA A 32 -4.38 -9.70 3.69
CA ALA A 32 -3.67 -10.92 4.10
C ALA A 32 -4.37 -12.23 3.70
N ASP A 33 -5.70 -12.19 3.56
CA ASP A 33 -6.59 -13.28 3.15
C ASP A 33 -7.01 -13.17 1.67
N GLY A 34 -6.49 -12.19 0.94
CA GLY A 34 -6.78 -11.97 -0.48
C GLY A 34 -6.00 -12.91 -1.38
N ASP A 35 -6.59 -13.24 -2.53
CA ASP A 35 -5.94 -14.06 -3.56
C ASP A 35 -4.65 -13.37 -4.07
N ILE A 36 -3.52 -14.08 -3.97
CA ILE A 36 -2.18 -13.57 -4.31
C ILE A 36 -2.04 -13.32 -5.82
N GLY A 37 -2.85 -14.02 -6.63
CA GLY A 37 -2.94 -13.81 -8.08
C GLY A 37 -1.56 -13.79 -8.78
N ASP A 38 -1.38 -12.82 -9.66
CA ASP A 38 -0.24 -12.66 -10.57
C ASP A 38 0.92 -11.80 -10.02
N GLN A 39 0.80 -11.28 -8.79
CA GLN A 39 1.80 -10.35 -8.25
C GLN A 39 2.85 -11.06 -7.37
N LYS A 40 4.12 -10.95 -7.75
CA LYS A 40 5.26 -11.54 -7.02
C LYS A 40 5.65 -10.80 -5.73
N ARG A 41 5.15 -9.58 -5.52
CA ARG A 41 5.49 -8.72 -4.37
C ARG A 41 4.23 -8.08 -3.82
N VAL A 42 3.50 -8.88 -3.05
CA VAL A 42 2.26 -8.47 -2.40
C VAL A 42 2.56 -7.96 -1.00
N MET A 43 1.93 -6.86 -0.63
CA MET A 43 2.07 -6.27 0.70
C MET A 43 0.70 -5.96 1.29
N THR A 44 0.56 -6.14 2.61
CA THR A 44 -0.65 -5.74 3.32
C THR A 44 -0.69 -4.23 3.55
N PRO A 45 -1.89 -3.62 3.66
CA PRO A 45 -2.00 -2.21 4.03
C PRO A 45 -1.21 -1.92 5.32
N LYS A 46 -1.33 -2.78 6.34
CA LYS A 46 -0.56 -2.66 7.59
C LYS A 46 0.95 -2.65 7.37
N ALA A 47 1.47 -3.59 6.59
CA ALA A 47 2.91 -3.64 6.31
C ALA A 47 3.37 -2.40 5.52
N ALA A 48 2.58 -1.92 4.56
CA ALA A 48 2.91 -0.69 3.83
C ALA A 48 3.02 0.52 4.77
N LYS A 49 2.15 0.61 5.79
CA LYS A 49 2.24 1.65 6.82
C LYS A 49 3.51 1.53 7.64
N GLU A 50 3.86 0.33 8.10
CA GLU A 50 5.06 0.06 8.91
C GLU A 50 6.37 0.41 8.19
N ILE A 51 6.41 0.26 6.86
CA ILE A 51 7.60 0.57 6.05
C ILE A 51 7.66 2.07 5.68
N GLY A 52 6.64 2.82 6.06
CA GLY A 52 6.59 4.27 5.89
C GLY A 52 6.04 4.73 4.56
N SER A 53 5.23 3.93 3.86
CA SER A 53 4.50 4.42 2.68
C SER A 53 3.54 5.55 3.06
N ASP A 54 3.61 6.67 2.34
CA ASP A 54 2.66 7.77 2.54
C ASP A 54 1.29 7.45 1.93
N TYR A 55 1.32 6.82 0.75
CA TYR A 55 0.12 6.43 0.01
C TYR A 55 0.22 4.99 -0.48
N ILE A 56 -0.93 4.32 -0.50
CA ILE A 56 -1.09 2.98 -1.07
C ILE A 56 -2.10 3.00 -2.20
N VAL A 57 -1.84 2.20 -3.24
CA VAL A 57 -2.77 2.02 -4.36
C VAL A 57 -3.38 0.63 -4.29
N VAL A 58 -4.67 0.58 -3.97
CA VAL A 58 -5.46 -0.64 -3.85
C VAL A 58 -6.53 -0.67 -4.93
N GLY A 59 -6.46 -1.67 -5.80
CA GLY A 59 -7.41 -1.86 -6.92
C GLY A 59 -8.34 -3.04 -6.69
N ARG A 60 -8.04 -4.17 -7.36
CA ARG A 60 -8.83 -5.42 -7.34
C ARG A 60 -9.33 -5.87 -5.95
N PRO A 61 -8.56 -5.77 -4.85
CA PRO A 61 -9.05 -6.17 -3.52
C PRO A 61 -10.30 -5.41 -3.05
N ILE A 62 -10.49 -4.18 -3.53
CA ILE A 62 -11.65 -3.36 -3.22
C ILE A 62 -12.67 -3.49 -4.36
N THR A 63 -12.25 -3.28 -5.61
CA THR A 63 -13.18 -3.19 -6.74
C THR A 63 -13.82 -4.52 -7.13
N ALA A 64 -13.17 -5.66 -6.85
CA ALA A 64 -13.69 -7.00 -7.12
C ALA A 64 -14.25 -7.69 -5.85
N ALA A 65 -14.28 -7.00 -4.71
CA ALA A 65 -14.86 -7.55 -3.49
C ALA A 65 -16.38 -7.66 -3.62
N LYS A 66 -16.97 -8.64 -2.91
CA LYS A 66 -18.43 -8.77 -2.79
C LYS A 66 -19.07 -7.53 -2.17
N ASP A 67 -18.37 -6.89 -1.24
CA ASP A 67 -18.73 -5.60 -0.65
C ASP A 67 -17.52 -4.66 -0.71
N PRO A 68 -17.44 -3.80 -1.75
CA PRO A 68 -16.34 -2.85 -1.90
C PRO A 68 -16.23 -1.84 -0.77
N VAL A 69 -17.34 -1.46 -0.14
CA VAL A 69 -17.34 -0.48 0.97
C VAL A 69 -16.75 -1.11 2.22
N ALA A 70 -17.15 -2.34 2.54
CA ALA A 70 -16.54 -3.09 3.65
C ALA A 70 -15.05 -3.33 3.42
N ALA A 71 -14.65 -3.71 2.20
CA ALA A 71 -13.25 -3.89 1.83
C ALA A 71 -12.45 -2.59 1.97
N TYR A 72 -12.97 -1.46 1.48
CA TYR A 72 -12.32 -0.16 1.64
C TYR A 72 -12.17 0.22 3.11
N ARG A 73 -13.21 0.06 3.93
CA ARG A 73 -13.15 0.34 5.37
C ARG A 73 -12.08 -0.49 6.07
N ARG A 74 -12.00 -1.79 5.75
CA ARG A 74 -10.94 -2.66 6.24
C ARG A 74 -9.56 -2.18 5.81
N CYS A 75 -9.39 -1.73 4.56
CA CYS A 75 -8.12 -1.18 4.09
C CYS A 75 -7.69 0.08 4.85
N VAL A 76 -8.65 0.96 5.13
CA VAL A 76 -8.40 2.17 5.91
C VAL A 76 -8.01 1.80 7.34
N ASP A 77 -8.74 0.88 7.97
CA ASP A 77 -8.45 0.39 9.33
C ASP A 77 -7.05 -0.23 9.41
N GLU A 78 -6.66 -1.06 8.43
CA GLU A 78 -5.33 -1.67 8.40
C GLU A 78 -4.19 -0.68 8.08
N PHE A 79 -4.43 0.44 7.37
CA PHE A 79 -3.39 1.40 6.95
C PHE A 79 -3.28 2.65 7.83
N VAL A 80 -4.39 3.09 8.42
CA VAL A 80 -4.50 4.36 9.17
C VAL A 80 -4.80 4.12 10.65
N GLY A 81 -5.44 2.99 10.99
CA GLY A 81 -5.72 2.59 12.38
C GLY A 81 -4.46 2.22 13.15
#